data_AF-A0A2T4C656-F1
#
_entry.id   AF-A0A2T4C656-F1
#
_cell.length_a   1.000
_cell.length_b   1.000
_cell.length_c   1.000
_cell.angle_alpha   90.00
_cell.angle_beta   90.00
_cell.angle_gamma   90.00
#
_symmetry.space_group_name_H-M   'P 1'
#
loop_
_entity.id
_entity.type
_entity.pdbx_description
1 polymer ?
#
loop_
_entity_poly.entity_id
_entity_poly.type
_entity_poly.pdbx_seq_one_letter_code
_entity_poly.pdbx_strand_id
1 'polypeptide(L)' 'MINDATPALLAAENGHLEVLQLLLSEGADIFLKVKTGWLPIHLAAYNGHAKIVDLLIENGSDAMVRDDDGDTP' A
#
# COMPACT_ATOMS: atom_id res chain seq x y z
N MET A 1 -10.28 -8.07 15.02
CA MET A 1 -10.76 -7.35 13.82
C MET A 1 -11.16 -5.94 14.22
N ILE A 2 -10.21 -5.01 14.24
CA ILE A 2 -10.38 -3.62 13.76
C ILE A 2 -8.96 -3.28 13.32
N ASN A 3 -8.72 -3.46 12.02
CA ASN A 3 -7.62 -2.81 11.34
C ASN A 3 -8.24 -1.49 10.89
N ASP A 4 -7.64 -0.34 11.22
CA ASP A 4 -8.01 0.95 10.64
C ASP A 4 -7.61 0.97 9.16
N ALA A 5 -8.08 -0.01 8.40
CA ALA A 5 -7.77 -0.20 6.99
C ALA A 5 -8.48 0.91 6.22
N THR A 6 -7.71 1.91 5.82
CA THR A 6 -8.19 2.93 4.89
C THR A 6 -8.55 2.28 3.55
N PRO A 7 -9.46 2.89 2.77
CA PRO A 7 -9.79 2.38 1.45
C PRO A 7 -8.57 2.16 0.53
N ALA A 8 -7.50 2.94 0.70
CA ALA A 8 -6.27 2.81 -0.09
C ALA A 8 -5.52 1.50 0.19
N LEU A 9 -5.45 1.08 1.47
CA LEU A 9 -4.85 -0.19 1.86
C LEU A 9 -5.58 -1.37 1.21
N LEU A 10 -6.92 -1.37 1.29
CA LEU A 10 -7.74 -2.43 0.70
C LEU A 10 -7.66 -2.46 -0.83
N ALA A 11 -7.58 -1.29 -1.48
CA ALA A 11 -7.40 -1.21 -2.92
C ALA A 11 -6.04 -1.76 -3.36
N ALA A 12 -4.98 -1.47 -2.60
CA ALA A 12 -3.65 -2.00 -2.85
C ALA A 12 -3.58 -3.53 -2.63
N GLU A 13 -4.14 -4.03 -1.54
CA GLU A 13 -4.20 -5.46 -1.21
C GLU A 13 -4.96 -6.29 -2.25
N ASN A 14 -6.05 -5.75 -2.81
CA ASN A 14 -6.92 -6.48 -3.74
C ASN A 14 -6.65 -6.17 -5.22
N GLY A 15 -5.63 -5.37 -5.54
CA GLY A 15 -5.25 -5.12 -6.93
C GLY A 15 -6.14 -4.12 -7.68
N HIS A 16 -6.90 -3.28 -6.97
CA HIS A 16 -7.82 -2.30 -7.56
C HIS A 16 -7.09 -1.01 -7.97
N LEU A 17 -6.33 -1.07 -9.06
CA LEU A 17 -5.47 0.02 -9.54
C LEU A 17 -6.22 1.35 -9.75
N GLU A 18 -7.34 1.33 -10.47
CA GLU A 18 -8.10 2.55 -10.80
C GLU A 18 -8.73 3.18 -9.56
N VAL A 19 -9.16 2.35 -8.59
CA VAL A 19 -9.70 2.81 -7.31
C VAL A 19 -8.60 3.45 -6.47
N LEU A 20 -7.41 2.85 -6.43
CA LEU A 20 -6.26 3.41 -5.71
C LEU A 20 -5.83 4.76 -6.30
N GLN A 21 -5.79 4.91 -7.62
CA GLN A 21 -5.52 6.20 -8.28
C GLN A 21 -6.52 7.27 -7.89
N LEU A 22 -7.82 6.94 -7.89
CA LEU A 22 -8.86 7.88 -7.47
C LEU A 22 -8.66 8.32 -6.01
N LEU A 23 -8.43 7.37 -5.11
CA LEU A 23 -8.19 7.66 -3.68
C LEU A 23 -6.97 8.55 -3.47
N LEU A 24 -5.87 8.28 -4.19
CA LEU A 24 -4.67 9.11 -4.16
C LEU A 24 -4.95 10.54 -4.63
N SER A 25 -5.76 10.71 -5.68
CA SER A 25 -6.14 12.05 -6.18
C SER A 25 -6.98 12.86 -5.18
N GLU A 26 -7.69 12.18 -4.28
CA GLU A 26 -8.44 12.78 -3.17
C GLU A 26 -7.62 12.92 -1.88
N GLY A 27 -6.30 12.65 -1.93
CA GLY A 27 -5.39 12.83 -0.80
C GLY A 27 -5.35 11.68 0.19
N ALA A 28 -5.71 10.45 -0.22
CA ALA A 28 -5.54 9.28 0.63
C ALA A 28 -4.07 9.06 1.03
N ASP A 29 -3.85 8.74 2.31
CA ASP A 29 -2.52 8.51 2.86
C ASP A 29 -2.06 7.06 2.61
N ILE A 30 -0.90 6.92 1.96
CA ILE A 30 -0.23 5.64 1.68
C ILE A 30 0.90 5.31 2.66
N PHE A 31 1.11 6.14 3.68
CA PHE A 31 2.13 5.95 4.71
C PHE A 31 1.53 5.41 6.03
N LEU A 32 0.24 5.09 6.02
CA LEU A 32 -0.44 4.43 7.14
C LEU A 32 -0.04 2.96 7.24
N LYS A 33 0.62 2.63 8.34
CA LYS A 33 0.98 1.25 8.68
C LYS A 33 -0.20 0.49 9.29
N VAL A 34 -0.41 -0.75 8.87
CA VAL A 34 -1.23 -1.70 9.62
C VAL A 34 -0.42 -2.29 10.78
N LYS A 35 -1.06 -3.13 11.62
CA LYS A 35 -0.47 -3.66 12.87
C LYS A 35 0.83 -4.45 12.73
N THR A 36 1.18 -4.89 11.52
CA THR A 36 2.43 -5.61 11.20
C THR A 36 3.53 -4.69 10.68
N GLY A 37 3.33 -3.38 10.72
CA GLY A 37 4.24 -2.41 10.10
C GLY A 37 4.07 -2.31 8.58
N TRP A 38 3.20 -3.12 7.99
CA TRP A 38 2.97 -3.15 6.55
C TRP A 38 2.33 -1.86 6.06
N LEU A 39 2.82 -1.41 4.92
CA LEU A 39 2.30 -0.31 4.11
C LEU A 39 1.57 -0.87 2.89
N PRO A 40 0.78 -0.06 2.15
CA PRO A 40 0.14 -0.49 0.91
C PRO A 40 1.10 -1.18 -0.07
N ILE A 41 2.36 -0.75 -0.11
CA ILE A 41 3.38 -1.34 -1.01
C ILE A 41 3.72 -2.80 -0.64
N HIS A 42 3.75 -3.14 0.66
CA HIS A 42 3.95 -4.53 1.11
C HIS A 42 2.75 -5.40 0.71
N LEU A 43 1.53 -4.90 0.91
CA LEU A 43 0.30 -5.62 0.54
C LEU A 43 0.23 -5.87 -0.97
N ALA A 44 0.56 -4.87 -1.78
CA ALA A 44 0.56 -5.00 -3.23
C ALA A 44 1.64 -5.96 -3.73
N ALA A 45 2.86 -5.87 -3.19
CA ALA A 45 3.97 -6.73 -3.57
C ALA A 45 3.74 -8.19 -3.16
N TYR A 46 3.29 -8.43 -1.93
CA TYR A 46 2.94 -9.76 -1.42
C TYR A 46 1.87 -10.46 -2.29
N ASN A 47 0.88 -9.71 -2.79
CA ASN A 47 -0.17 -10.23 -3.65
C ASN A 47 0.15 -10.20 -5.16
N GLY A 48 1.35 -9.75 -5.55
CA GLY A 48 1.80 -9.74 -6.95
C GLY A 48 1.21 -8.62 -7.82
N HIS A 49 0.72 -7.54 -7.23
CA HIS A 49 0.10 -6.41 -7.92
C HIS A 49 1.13 -5.39 -8.42
N ALA A 50 1.99 -5.79 -9.36
CA ALA A 50 3.12 -4.99 -9.86
C ALA A 50 2.75 -3.55 -10.27
N LYS A 51 1.64 -3.36 -10.99
CA LYS A 51 1.20 -2.00 -11.40
C LYS A 51 0.86 -1.09 -10.22
N ILE A 52 0.41 -1.66 -9.10
CA ILE A 52 0.15 -0.90 -7.88
C ILE A 52 1.47 -0.58 -7.17
N VAL A 53 2.43 -1.50 -7.16
CA VAL A 53 3.78 -1.23 -6.65
C VAL A 53 4.40 -0.05 -7.39
N ASP A 54 4.34 -0.06 -8.73
CA ASP A 54 4.84 1.05 -9.56
C ASP A 54 4.14 2.37 -9.20
N LEU A 55 2.80 2.38 -9.14
CA LEU A 55 2.02 3.57 -8.76
C LEU A 55 2.41 4.11 -7.38
N LEU A 56 2.61 3.24 -6.39
CA LEU A 56 2.97 3.64 -5.04
C LEU A 56 4.37 4.25 -4.99
N ILE A 57 5.33 3.72 -5.74
CA ILE A 57 6.68 4.27 -5.88
C ILE A 57 6.64 5.64 -6.57
N GLU A 58 5.84 5.79 -7.64
CA GLU A 58 5.62 7.07 -8.33
C GLU A 58 5.03 8.15 -7.39
N ASN A 59 4.25 7.72 -6.38
CA ASN A 59 3.68 8.60 -5.35
C ASN A 59 4.57 8.71 -4.09
N GLY A 60 5.83 8.29 -4.17
CA GLY A 60 6.83 8.53 -3.14
C GLY A 60 6.96 7.44 -2.07
N SER A 61 6.37 6.26 -2.27
CA SER A 61 6.68 5.10 -1.42
C SER A 61 8.12 4.64 -1.64
N ASP A 62 8.82 4.32 -0.57
CA ASP A 62 10.15 3.72 -0.64
C ASP A 62 10.01 2.20 -0.89
N ALA A 63 10.57 1.71 -1.99
CA ALA A 63 10.57 0.28 -2.34
C ALA A 63 11.40 -0.58 -1.37
N MET A 64 12.27 0.04 -0.56
CA MET A 64 13.11 -0.62 0.43
C MET A 64 12.66 -0.36 1.87
N VAL A 65 11.45 0.20 2.04
CA VAL A 65 10.85 0.40 3.37
C VAL A 65 10.76 -0.95 4.09
N ARG A 66 11.04 -0.95 5.39
CA ARG A 66 10.97 -2.16 6.21
C ARG A 66 9.71 -2.17 7.05
N ASP A 67 9.07 -3.33 7.16
CA ASP A 67 8.03 -3.61 8.13
C ASP A 67 8.60 -3.82 9.55
N ASP A 68 7.74 -4.27 10.47
CA ASP A 68 8.14 -4.49 11.86
C ASP A 68 9.03 -5.73 12.05
N ASP A 69 9.01 -6.68 11.10
CA ASP A 69 9.87 -7.87 11.09
C ASP A 69 11.21 -7.61 10.35
N GLY A 70 11.32 -6.46 9.68
CA GLY A 70 12.52 -6.01 8.98
C GLY A 70 12.56 -6.40 7.51
N ASP A 71 11.47 -6.93 6.98
CA ASP A 71 11.29 -7.36 5.60
C ASP A 71 10.90 -6.17 4.72
N THR A 72 11.35 -6.20 3.45
CA THR A 72 10.92 -5.23 2.42
C THR A 72 9.71 -5.77 1.66
N PRO A 73 8.93 -4.91 0.99
CA PRO A 73 7.79 -5.31 0.15
C PRO A 73 8.06 -6.47 -0.81
#